data_AF-A0AA88D6R6-F1
#
_entry.id   AF-A0AA88D6R6-F1
#
_cell.length_a   1.000
_cell.length_b   1.000
_cell.length_c   1.000
_cell.angle_alpha   90.00
_cell.angle_beta   90.00
_cell.angle_gamma   90.00
#
_symmetry.space_group_name_H-M   'P 1'
#
loop_
_entity.id
_entity.type
_entity.pdbx_description
1 polymer ?
#
loop_
_entity_poly.entity_id
_entity_poly.type
_entity_poly.pdbx_seq_one_letter_code
_entity_poly.pdbx_strand_id
1 'polypeptide(L)'
;MDRVAKLASQKAVVIFSKSSCCMSHAIKRLFYEQGVSPAVYELDEDSRGKEMEWALVRLGCNPSVPAVFIAASEAHCMENKLQSFAA
;
A
#
# COMPACT_ATOMS: atom_id res chain seq x y z
N MET A 1 8.41 -6.37 -14.59
CA MET A 1 8.58 -5.54 -13.36
C MET A 1 7.25 -5.51 -12.63
N ASP A 2 7.22 -5.89 -11.36
CA ASP A 2 6.00 -5.88 -10.55
C ASP A 2 5.44 -4.46 -10.41
N ARG A 3 4.18 -4.25 -10.81
CA ARG A 3 3.53 -2.93 -10.82
C ARG A 3 3.50 -2.29 -9.43
N VAL A 4 3.29 -3.11 -8.39
CA VAL A 4 3.30 -2.69 -6.98
C VAL A 4 4.62 -1.98 -6.63
N ALA A 5 5.75 -2.55 -7.01
CA ALA A 5 7.07 -1.95 -6.77
C ALA A 5 7.25 -0.63 -7.52
N LYS A 6 6.76 -0.54 -8.77
CA LYS A 6 6.80 0.71 -9.55
C LYS A 6 5.96 1.83 -8.92
N LEU A 7 4.78 1.51 -8.39
CA LEU A 7 3.92 2.51 -7.73
C LEU A 7 4.54 2.93 -6.39
N ALA A 8 5.04 1.97 -5.62
CA ALA A 8 5.74 2.22 -4.35
C ALA A 8 6.98 3.10 -4.51
N SER A 9 7.72 2.99 -5.63
CA SER A 9 8.94 3.79 -5.85
C SER A 9 8.68 5.25 -6.24
N GLN A 10 7.44 5.64 -6.55
CA GLN A 10 7.10 6.98 -7.03
C GLN A 10 6.64 7.95 -5.93
N LYS A 11 6.32 7.44 -4.74
CA LYS A 11 5.67 8.19 -3.67
C LYS A 11 6.26 7.80 -2.32
N ALA A 12 6.34 8.76 -1.40
CA ALA A 12 6.84 8.51 -0.05
C ALA A 12 5.97 7.51 0.73
N VAL A 13 4.65 7.54 0.53
CA VAL A 13 3.72 6.55 1.11
C VAL A 13 2.73 6.11 0.04
N VAL A 14 2.56 4.79 -0.11
CA VAL A 14 1.57 4.15 -0.98
C VAL A 14 0.73 3.17 -0.17
N ILE A 15 -0.58 3.24 -0.32
CA ILE A 15 -1.56 2.38 0.34
C ILE A 15 -2.32 1.61 -0.74
N PHE A 16 -2.27 0.28 -0.69
CA PHE A 16 -3.16 -0.58 -1.45
C PHE A 16 -4.32 -1.01 -0.55
N SER A 17 -5.53 -0.76 -1.02
CA SER A 17 -6.77 -0.85 -0.25
C SER A 17 -7.87 -1.51 -1.08
N LYS A 18 -9.01 -1.81 -0.45
CA LYS A 18 -10.28 -2.06 -1.14
C LYS A 18 -11.34 -1.12 -0.59
N SER A 19 -12.26 -0.65 -1.43
CA SER A 19 -13.37 0.22 -1.03
C SER A 19 -14.25 -0.43 0.05
N SER A 20 -14.35 -1.77 0.05
CA SER A 20 -15.12 -2.55 1.04
C SER A 20 -14.38 -2.79 2.37
N CYS A 21 -13.15 -2.28 2.57
CA CYS A 21 -12.32 -2.57 3.74
C CYS A 21 -12.38 -1.45 4.79
N CYS A 22 -13.09 -1.69 5.90
CA CYS A 22 -13.22 -0.74 7.01
C CYS A 22 -11.87 -0.31 7.62
N MET A 23 -10.90 -1.22 7.72
CA MET A 23 -9.56 -0.93 8.27
C MET A 23 -8.76 0.03 7.38
N SER A 24 -9.01 0.02 6.08
CA SER A 24 -8.30 0.90 5.15
C SER A 24 -8.61 2.39 5.39
N HIS A 25 -9.80 2.70 5.92
CA HIS A 25 -10.16 4.07 6.32
C HIS A 25 -9.33 4.55 7.52
N ALA A 26 -9.07 3.68 8.50
CA ALA A 26 -8.28 4.04 9.67
C ALA A 26 -6.84 4.40 9.29
N ILE A 27 -6.22 3.60 8.41
CA ILE A 27 -4.85 3.83 7.94
C ILE A 27 -4.77 5.09 7.08
N LYS A 28 -5.70 5.28 6.14
CA LYS A 28 -5.80 6.52 5.35
C LYS A 28 -5.84 7.74 6.27
N ARG A 29 -6.72 7.72 7.27
CA ARG A 29 -6.88 8.80 8.24
C ARG A 29 -5.62 9.02 9.08
N LEU A 30 -4.97 7.97 9.56
CA LEU A 30 -3.73 8.06 10.34
C LEU A 30 -2.66 8.85 9.58
N PHE A 31 -2.42 8.53 8.31
CA PHE A 31 -1.43 9.26 7.51
C PHE A 31 -1.82 10.73 7.27
N TYR A 32 -3.09 11.01 6.98
CA TYR A 32 -3.55 12.39 6.80
C TYR A 32 -3.44 13.21 8.10
N GLU A 33 -3.74 12.62 9.26
CA GLU A 33 -3.61 13.28 10.57
C GLU A 33 -2.14 13.57 10.91
N GLN A 34 -1.19 12.79 10.41
CA GLN A 34 0.24 13.06 10.50
C GLN A 34 0.74 14.08 9.46
N GLY A 35 -0.15 14.68 8.66
CA GLY A 35 0.22 15.64 7.61
C GLY A 35 0.88 14.99 6.38
N VAL A 36 0.84 13.67 6.28
CA VAL A 36 1.37 12.91 5.13
C VAL A 36 0.27 12.76 4.07
N SER A 37 0.63 12.90 2.80
CA SER A 37 -0.28 12.66 1.67
C SER A 37 0.04 11.31 1.02
N PRO A 38 -0.61 10.21 1.45
CA PRO A 38 -0.40 8.90 0.84
C PRO A 38 -1.06 8.81 -0.54
N ALA A 39 -0.44 8.06 -1.46
CA ALA A 39 -1.12 7.62 -2.67
C ALA A 39 -1.92 6.35 -2.39
N VAL A 40 -3.24 6.40 -2.61
CA VAL A 40 -4.14 5.28 -2.36
C VAL A 40 -4.53 4.62 -3.68
N TYR A 41 -4.40 3.30 -3.76
CA TYR A 41 -4.87 2.47 -4.88
C TYR A 41 -5.92 1.48 -4.38
N GLU A 42 -7.17 1.71 -4.78
CA GLU A 42 -8.29 0.80 -4.48
C GLU A 42 -8.30 -0.35 -5.50
N LEU A 43 -8.00 -1.57 -5.04
CA LEU A 43 -7.81 -2.76 -5.87
C LEU A 43 -9.13 -3.31 -6.46
N ASP A 44 -10.26 -2.96 -5.88
CA ASP A 44 -11.59 -3.35 -6.36
C ASP A 44 -12.16 -2.38 -7.40
N GLU A 45 -11.61 -1.17 -7.49
CA GLU A 45 -12.03 -0.15 -8.46
C GLU A 45 -11.05 -0.02 -9.65
N ASP A 46 -9.77 -0.42 -9.49
CA ASP A 46 -8.79 -0.42 -10.57
C ASP A 46 -8.99 -1.65 -11.49
N SER A 47 -9.10 -1.41 -12.81
CA SER A 47 -9.15 -2.46 -13.85
C SER A 47 -8.04 -3.53 -13.74
N ARG A 48 -6.89 -3.17 -13.17
CA ARG A 48 -5.72 -4.02 -12.94
C ARG A 48 -5.53 -4.37 -11.46
N GLY A 49 -6.53 -4.13 -10.62
CA GLY A 49 -6.46 -4.36 -9.19
C GLY A 49 -6.24 -5.83 -8.81
N LYS A 50 -6.78 -6.76 -9.59
CA LYS A 50 -6.47 -8.20 -9.45
C LYS A 50 -4.97 -8.48 -9.62
N GLU A 51 -4.34 -7.95 -10.66
CA GLU A 51 -2.89 -8.12 -10.91
C GLU A 51 -2.07 -7.62 -9.72
N MET A 52 -2.44 -6.46 -9.16
CA MET A 52 -1.79 -5.88 -7.99
C MET A 52 -2.02 -6.73 -6.73
N GLU A 53 -3.24 -7.24 -6.52
CA GLU A 53 -3.54 -8.17 -5.43
C GLU A 53 -2.68 -9.43 -5.48
N TRP A 54 -2.54 -10.06 -6.65
CA TRP A 54 -1.66 -11.21 -6.84
C TRP A 54 -0.20 -10.87 -6.52
N ALA A 55 0.27 -9.70 -6.94
CA ALA A 55 1.62 -9.24 -6.62
C ALA A 55 1.81 -9.02 -5.12
N LEU A 56 0.83 -8.44 -4.42
CA LEU A 56 0.85 -8.26 -2.96
C LEU A 56 0.92 -9.60 -2.23
N VAL A 57 0.11 -10.58 -2.64
CA VAL A 57 0.16 -11.94 -2.08
C VAL A 57 1.52 -12.61 -2.32
N ARG A 58 2.10 -12.46 -3.52
CA ARG A 58 3.45 -12.97 -3.83
C ARG A 58 4.56 -12.30 -3.01
N LEU A 59 4.34 -11.06 -2.58
CA LEU A 59 5.22 -10.33 -1.66
C LEU A 59 5.01 -10.73 -0.19
N GLY A 60 4.03 -11.59 0.11
CA GLY A 60 3.73 -12.06 1.46
C GLY A 60 2.61 -11.30 2.18
N CYS A 61 1.91 -10.37 1.51
CA CYS A 61 0.72 -9.73 2.09
C CYS A 61 -0.46 -10.71 2.09
N ASN A 62 -0.76 -11.32 3.24
CA ASN A 62 -1.95 -12.14 3.44
C ASN A 62 -2.61 -11.79 4.78
N PRO A 63 -3.77 -11.08 4.80
CA PRO A 63 -4.57 -10.66 3.64
C PRO A 63 -3.88 -9.59 2.77
N SER A 64 -4.27 -9.52 1.49
CA SER A 64 -3.66 -8.63 0.48
C SER A 64 -3.83 -7.13 0.78
N VAL A 65 -4.84 -6.76 1.56
CA VAL A 65 -5.16 -5.38 1.95
C VAL A 65 -5.52 -5.29 3.44
N PRO A 66 -5.27 -4.15 4.09
CA PRO A 66 -4.51 -3.00 3.58
C PRO A 66 -3.00 -3.26 3.56
N ALA A 67 -2.35 -2.98 2.44
CA ALA A 67 -0.89 -3.06 2.32
C ALA A 67 -0.31 -1.65 2.17
N VAL A 68 0.62 -1.29 3.07
CA VAL A 68 1.23 0.04 3.11
C VAL A 68 2.71 -0.08 2.79
N PHE A 69 3.17 0.74 1.85
CA PHE A 69 4.57 0.89 1.49
C PHE A 69 5.02 2.30 1.86
N ILE A 70 6.07 2.39 2.67
CA ILE A 70 6.70 3.64 3.06
C ILE A 70 8.09 3.67 2.44
N ALA A 71 8.28 4.54 1.46
CA ALA A 71 9.59 4.85 0.90
C ALA A 71 10.19 6.01 1.71
N ALA A 72 11.29 5.76 2.43
CA ALA A 72 12.08 6.84 3.00
C ALA A 72 12.62 7.70 1.86
N SER A 73 12.56 9.03 2.00
CA SER A 73 12.99 9.98 0.98
C SER A 73 14.52 10.03 0.77
N GLU A 74 15.28 9.11 1.33
CA GLU A 74 16.71 8.94 1.05
C GLU A 74 16.95 7.52 0.54
N ALA A 75 17.82 7.42 -0.47
CA ALA A 75 18.14 6.22 -1.26
C ALA A 75 18.79 5.06 -0.48
N HIS A 76 18.55 4.95 0.82
CA HIS A 76 19.08 3.90 1.68
C HIS A 76 17.96 2.97 2.16
N CYS A 77 18.08 1.70 1.77
CA CYS A 77 17.26 0.57 2.20
C CYS A 77 15.76 0.63 1.84
N MET A 78 15.39 -0.01 0.72
CA MET A 78 14.14 -0.77 0.62
C MET A 78 14.19 -1.98 1.58
N GLU A 79 14.43 -1.75 2.86
CA GLU A 79 13.99 -2.71 3.87
C GLU A 79 12.48 -2.54 3.91
N ASN A 80 11.80 -3.39 3.14
CA ASN A 80 10.35 -3.51 3.11
C ASN A 80 9.81 -3.70 4.53
N LYS A 81 9.65 -2.61 5.29
CA LYS A 81 8.81 -2.59 6.48
C LYS A 81 7.37 -2.56 6.01
N LEU A 82 6.91 -3.68 5.47
CA LEU A 82 5.49 -4.00 5.35
C LEU A 82 4.94 -3.98 6.77
N GLN A 83 4.34 -2.86 7.17
CA GLN A 83 3.45 -2.87 8.32
C GLN A 83 2.08 -3.25 7.81
N SER A 84 1.81 -4.57 7.79
CA SER A 84 0.42 -5.03 7.80
C SER A 84 -0.18 -4.58 9.13
N PHE A 85 -0.99 -3.52 9.09
CA PHE A 85 -1.90 -3.20 10.18
C PHE A 85 -3.06 -4.19 10.13
N ALA A 86 -2.79 -5.44 10.50
CA ALA A 86 -3.84 -6.38 10.88
C ALA A 86 -4.17 -6.09 12.35
N ALA A 87 -5.43 -5.74 12.63
CA ALA A 87 -5.96 -5.77 13.98
C ALA A 87 -6.27 -7.22 14.37
#